data_AF-A0A412L3X2-F1
#
_entry.id   AF-A0A412L3X2-F1
#
_cell.length_a   1.000
_cell.length_b   1.000
_cell.length_c   1.000
_cell.angle_alpha   90.00
_cell.angle_beta   90.00
_cell.angle_gamma   90.00
#
_symmetry.space_group_name_H-M   'P 1'
#
loop_
_entity.id
_entity.type
_entity.pdbx_description
1 polymer ?
#
loop_
_entity_poly.entity_id
_entity_poly.type
_entity_poly.pdbx_seq_one_letter_code
_entity_poly.pdbx_strand_id
1 'polypeptide(L)'
;MTNMIMGTLLAVGYLVMFWLFGALVPEKFQSGKFPVMCITGFLLYYTLFEIVAFPMKYLCCSLKQLTVIWGCLLILLFLFVIWKRRRVLADSVRTIPGSTQKNISVLILLLAAVGLAVLLGFNTNTLSTYDSNNYIGLPVASVYSNTLDRVAPYSGTLLEVPEQFYIMNTDTLQSAIVYQVLNIHPLMERKWSFTIAMVILFEMGLYQCANGFFKKKEAEKTVFVILADLVLLFSYSLGGVSQYFAYRTYEGKAIIAYLYMTVIFGFCLAIYRKETSLWPWCGLFLCGTGGIAFSNSALFIVPCMIGATLFPYVLCDGILKRQWHLLKRYIIVLLPSAFWMLLSHLV
;
A
#
# COMPACT_ATOMS: atom_id res chain seq x y z
N MET A 1 5.34 27.89 1.11
CA MET A 1 6.15 27.25 0.04
C MET A 1 7.13 26.21 0.58
N THR A 2 7.94 26.48 1.62
CA THR A 2 8.91 25.53 2.18
C THR A 2 8.30 24.19 2.60
N ASN A 3 7.11 24.20 3.23
CA ASN A 3 6.43 22.97 3.65
C ASN A 3 5.92 22.11 2.48
N MET A 4 5.55 22.72 1.35
CA MET A 4 5.09 21.98 0.17
C MET A 4 6.25 21.32 -0.56
N ILE A 5 7.40 22.01 -0.68
CA ILE A 5 8.62 21.42 -1.26
C ILE A 5 9.06 20.22 -0.44
N MET A 6 9.11 20.38 0.89
CA MET A 6 9.46 19.29 1.80
C MET A 6 8.46 18.13 1.73
N GLY A 7 7.16 18.42 1.61
CA GLY A 7 6.14 17.39 1.39
C GLY A 7 6.30 16.65 0.06
N THR A 8 6.62 17.35 -1.02
CA THR A 8 6.88 16.71 -2.32
C THR A 8 8.16 15.85 -2.28
N LEU A 9 9.21 16.29 -1.59
CA LEU A 9 10.41 15.48 -1.37
C LEU A 9 10.10 14.23 -0.55
N LEU A 10 9.22 14.34 0.46
CA LEU A 10 8.77 13.20 1.25
C LEU A 10 7.99 12.19 0.40
N ALA A 11 7.16 12.65 -0.54
CA ALA A 11 6.46 11.75 -1.48
C ALA A 11 7.45 10.91 -2.32
N VAL A 12 8.52 11.54 -2.82
CA VAL A 12 9.61 10.82 -3.51
C VAL A 12 10.31 9.87 -2.54
N GLY A 13 10.55 10.30 -1.30
CA GLY A 13 11.10 9.47 -0.23
C GLY A 13 10.29 8.19 0.01
N TYR A 14 8.96 8.28 0.03
CA TYR A 14 8.07 7.12 0.13
C TYR A 14 8.23 6.15 -1.04
N LEU A 15 8.24 6.65 -2.28
CA LEU A 15 8.44 5.80 -3.45
C LEU A 15 9.81 5.12 -3.46
N VAL A 16 10.86 5.83 -3.07
CA VAL A 16 12.22 5.26 -2.91
C VAL A 16 12.23 4.19 -1.83
N MET A 17 11.60 4.46 -0.68
CA MET A 17 11.47 3.48 0.40
C MET A 17 10.75 2.22 -0.08
N PHE A 18 9.59 2.35 -0.73
CA PHE A 18 8.87 1.19 -1.28
C PHE A 18 9.72 0.44 -2.30
N TRP A 19 10.41 1.13 -3.19
CA TRP A 19 11.32 0.50 -4.15
C TRP A 19 12.46 -0.28 -3.47
N LEU A 20 13.08 0.27 -2.41
CA LEU A 20 14.11 -0.40 -1.62
C LEU A 20 13.58 -1.65 -0.92
N PHE A 21 12.38 -1.58 -0.33
CA PHE A 21 11.70 -2.74 0.25
C PHE A 21 11.37 -3.79 -0.83
N GLY A 22 10.99 -3.36 -2.03
CA GLY A 22 10.79 -4.26 -3.16
C GLY A 22 12.02 -5.10 -3.49
N ALA A 23 13.22 -4.53 -3.35
CA ALA A 23 14.48 -5.23 -3.59
C ALA A 23 14.83 -6.28 -2.52
N LEU A 24 14.23 -6.20 -1.33
CA LEU A 24 14.35 -7.24 -0.30
C LEU A 24 13.64 -8.53 -0.73
N VAL A 25 12.61 -8.44 -1.56
CA VAL A 25 11.91 -9.62 -2.08
C VAL A 25 12.86 -10.44 -2.97
N PRO A 26 13.05 -11.73 -2.71
CA PRO A 26 13.94 -12.57 -3.52
C PRO A 26 13.44 -12.65 -4.97
N GLU A 27 14.37 -12.74 -5.94
CA GLU A 27 14.07 -12.72 -7.38
C GLU A 27 13.08 -13.82 -7.83
N LYS A 28 13.04 -14.94 -7.12
CA LYS A 28 12.04 -16.01 -7.34
C LYS A 28 10.59 -15.54 -7.13
N PHE A 29 10.39 -14.53 -6.30
CA PHE A 29 9.10 -14.00 -5.85
C PHE A 29 8.82 -12.57 -6.31
N GLN A 30 9.66 -12.02 -7.19
CA GLN A 30 9.43 -10.70 -7.78
C GLN A 30 9.61 -10.76 -9.30
N SER A 31 8.99 -9.82 -10.02
CA SER A 31 9.19 -9.71 -11.48
C SER A 31 10.44 -8.89 -11.86
N GLY A 32 11.06 -8.18 -10.90
CA GLY A 32 12.18 -7.27 -11.13
C GLY A 32 11.84 -5.96 -11.84
N LYS A 33 10.59 -5.79 -12.31
CA LYS A 33 10.13 -4.54 -12.94
C LYS A 33 9.91 -3.47 -11.87
N PHE A 34 10.35 -2.24 -12.16
CA PHE A 34 10.24 -1.10 -11.23
C PHE A 34 8.84 -0.92 -10.62
N PRO A 35 7.73 -0.89 -11.38
CA PRO A 35 6.42 -0.66 -10.77
C PRO A 35 5.97 -1.82 -9.87
N VAL A 36 6.33 -3.06 -10.22
CA VAL A 36 6.02 -4.24 -9.39
C VAL A 36 6.84 -4.20 -8.12
N MET A 37 8.12 -3.82 -8.18
CA MET A 37 8.96 -3.67 -6.99
C MET A 37 8.40 -2.62 -6.02
N CYS A 38 7.94 -1.47 -6.52
CA CYS A 38 7.27 -0.47 -5.69
C CYS A 38 6.01 -1.03 -5.02
N ILE A 39 5.14 -1.73 -5.76
CA ILE A 39 3.92 -2.33 -5.20
C ILE A 39 4.26 -3.39 -4.15
N THR A 40 5.12 -4.37 -4.48
CA THR A 40 5.49 -5.43 -3.53
C THR A 40 6.24 -4.88 -2.33
N GLY A 41 7.03 -3.83 -2.53
CA GLY A 41 7.77 -3.20 -1.46
C GLY A 41 6.91 -2.35 -0.54
N PHE A 42 5.88 -1.67 -1.05
CA PHE A 42 4.83 -1.06 -0.24
C PHE A 42 4.12 -2.12 0.62
N LEU A 43 3.71 -3.25 0.02
CA LEU A 43 3.05 -4.31 0.77
C LEU A 43 3.99 -4.88 1.84
N LEU A 44 5.24 -5.18 1.49
CA LEU A 44 6.25 -5.69 2.43
C LEU A 44 6.57 -4.68 3.55
N TYR A 45 6.62 -3.38 3.22
CA TYR A 45 6.85 -2.33 4.20
C TYR A 45 5.81 -2.39 5.31
N TYR A 46 4.52 -2.36 4.94
CA TYR A 46 3.44 -2.39 5.91
C TYR A 46 3.29 -3.75 6.59
N THR A 47 3.63 -4.85 5.93
CA THR A 47 3.73 -6.17 6.60
C THR A 47 4.78 -6.16 7.71
N LEU A 48 6.00 -5.68 7.43
CA LEU A 48 7.08 -5.66 8.42
C LEU A 48 6.81 -4.63 9.51
N PHE A 49 6.23 -3.48 9.14
CA PHE A 49 5.84 -2.46 10.10
C PHE A 49 4.78 -2.99 11.05
N GLU A 50 3.74 -3.67 10.55
CA GLU A 50 2.69 -4.29 11.37
C GLU A 50 3.28 -5.29 12.37
N ILE A 51 4.18 -6.17 11.93
CA ILE A 51 4.84 -7.17 12.81
C ILE A 51 5.58 -6.52 13.97
N VAL A 52 6.12 -5.31 13.80
CA VAL A 52 6.84 -4.58 14.84
C VAL A 52 5.89 -3.69 15.67
N ALA A 53 5.04 -2.92 14.99
CA ALA A 53 4.21 -1.88 15.58
C ALA A 53 3.04 -2.48 16.36
N PHE A 54 2.41 -3.54 15.87
CA PHE A 54 1.24 -4.14 16.54
C PHE A 54 1.56 -4.68 17.94
N PRO A 55 2.59 -5.53 18.15
CA PRO A 55 2.93 -5.99 19.50
C PRO A 55 3.28 -4.83 20.43
N MET A 56 3.99 -3.81 19.94
CA MET A 56 4.35 -2.64 20.74
C MET A 56 3.13 -1.80 21.11
N LYS A 57 2.17 -1.63 20.18
CA LYS A 57 0.90 -0.94 20.41
C LYS A 57 0.07 -1.70 21.45
N TYR A 58 -0.05 -3.01 21.31
CA TYR A 58 -0.74 -3.88 22.28
C TYR A 58 -0.10 -3.79 23.68
N LEU A 59 1.23 -3.80 23.76
CA LEU A 59 1.99 -3.64 25.02
C LEU A 59 2.06 -2.19 25.52
N CYS A 60 1.34 -1.25 24.91
CA CYS A 60 1.30 0.16 25.31
C CYS A 60 2.68 0.82 25.41
N CYS A 61 3.61 0.41 24.56
CA CYS A 61 4.95 1.00 24.47
C CYS A 61 4.88 2.48 24.05
N SER A 62 6.00 3.19 24.22
CA SER A 62 6.09 4.60 23.82
C SER A 62 6.39 4.78 22.33
N LEU A 63 5.96 5.91 21.76
CA LEU A 63 6.27 6.26 20.37
C LEU A 63 7.78 6.37 20.13
N LYS A 64 8.52 6.93 21.08
CA LYS A 64 9.99 6.99 21.03
C LYS A 64 10.63 5.61 20.88
N GLN A 65 10.17 4.62 21.64
CA GLN A 65 10.67 3.24 21.52
C GLN A 65 10.39 2.67 20.12
N LEU A 66 9.16 2.81 19.62
CA LEU A 66 8.82 2.34 18.27
C LEU A 66 9.67 3.03 17.20
N THR A 67 9.86 4.35 17.32
CA THR A 67 10.69 5.15 16.40
C THR A 67 12.13 4.64 16.37
N VAL A 68 12.73 4.39 17.53
CA VAL A 68 14.12 3.90 17.61
C VAL A 68 14.23 2.49 17.04
N ILE A 69 13.36 1.56 17.44
CA ILE A 69 13.39 0.17 16.97
C ILE A 69 13.19 0.11 15.46
N TRP A 70 12.15 0.78 14.96
CA TRP A 70 11.85 0.82 13.53
C TRP A 70 12.95 1.54 12.74
N GLY A 71 13.46 2.67 13.24
CA GLY A 71 14.55 3.41 12.62
C GLY A 71 15.83 2.58 12.49
N CYS A 72 16.22 1.87 13.55
CA CYS A 72 17.37 0.95 13.52
C CYS A 72 17.15 -0.18 12.48
N LEU A 73 15.96 -0.76 12.44
CA LEU A 73 15.63 -1.82 11.47
C LEU A 73 15.69 -1.29 10.02
N LEU A 74 15.12 -0.10 9.76
CA LEU A 74 15.19 0.55 8.45
C LEU A 74 16.62 0.78 7.98
N ILE A 75 17.48 1.30 8.86
CA ILE A 75 18.90 1.53 8.56
C ILE A 75 19.57 0.20 8.18
N LEU A 76 19.39 -0.85 8.99
CA LEU A 76 19.98 -2.17 8.72
C LEU A 76 19.51 -2.76 7.39
N LEU A 77 18.19 -2.70 7.11
CA LEU A 77 17.61 -3.21 5.87
C LEU A 77 18.11 -2.42 4.65
N PHE A 78 18.19 -1.10 4.73
CA PHE A 78 18.69 -0.27 3.63
C PHE A 78 20.17 -0.49 3.36
N LEU A 79 20.99 -0.59 4.40
CA LEU A 79 22.40 -0.95 4.26
C LEU A 79 22.55 -2.32 3.58
N PHE A 80 21.74 -3.31 3.99
CA PHE A 80 21.71 -4.62 3.34
C PHE A 80 21.33 -4.55 1.85
N VAL A 81 20.27 -3.81 1.52
CA VAL A 81 19.81 -3.64 0.12
C VAL A 81 20.87 -2.95 -0.73
N ILE A 82 21.46 -1.86 -0.26
CA ILE A 82 22.50 -1.12 -1.00
C ILE A 82 23.76 -1.98 -1.15
N TRP A 83 24.11 -2.76 -0.12
CA TRP A 83 25.33 -3.59 -0.17
C TRP A 83 25.16 -4.84 -1.04
N LYS A 84 24.08 -5.61 -0.85
CA LYS A 84 23.87 -6.93 -1.47
C LYS A 84 22.90 -6.95 -2.64
N ARG A 85 21.94 -6.03 -2.70
CA ARG A 85 20.85 -6.02 -3.70
C ARG A 85 20.96 -4.87 -4.71
N ARG A 86 22.08 -4.11 -4.74
CA ARG A 86 22.29 -3.01 -5.70
C ARG A 86 22.11 -3.38 -7.19
N ARG A 87 22.42 -4.63 -7.57
CA ARG A 87 22.23 -5.10 -8.95
C ARG A 87 20.74 -5.16 -9.29
N VAL A 88 19.93 -5.72 -8.40
CA VAL A 88 18.46 -5.77 -8.54
C VAL A 88 17.88 -4.37 -8.68
N LEU A 89 18.34 -3.43 -7.85
CA LEU A 89 17.96 -2.02 -7.97
C LEU A 89 18.32 -1.47 -9.36
N ALA A 90 19.58 -1.58 -9.77
CA ALA A 90 20.04 -1.08 -11.06
C ALA A 90 19.25 -1.69 -12.24
N ASP A 91 19.03 -3.00 -12.22
CA ASP A 91 18.32 -3.72 -13.27
C ASP A 91 16.85 -3.29 -13.34
N SER A 92 16.20 -3.04 -12.20
CA SER A 92 14.82 -2.56 -12.17
C SER A 92 14.64 -1.21 -12.89
N VAL A 93 15.59 -0.29 -12.73
CA VAL A 93 15.57 1.04 -13.36
C VAL A 93 15.98 0.96 -14.82
N ARG A 94 16.94 0.08 -15.17
CA ARG A 94 17.35 -0.17 -16.56
C ARG A 94 16.22 -0.70 -17.44
N THR A 95 15.20 -1.32 -16.84
CA THR A 95 14.01 -1.78 -17.58
C THR A 95 12.98 -0.69 -17.85
N ILE A 96 13.16 0.52 -17.30
CA ILE A 96 12.22 1.64 -17.51
C ILE A 96 12.33 2.15 -18.95
N PRO A 97 13.49 2.61 -19.46
CA PRO A 97 13.62 3.01 -20.85
C PRO A 97 13.31 1.85 -21.79
N GLY A 98 12.76 2.15 -22.96
CA GLY A 98 12.57 1.19 -24.04
C GLY A 98 12.35 1.87 -25.37
N SER A 99 11.44 1.34 -26.18
CA SER A 99 11.09 1.95 -27.47
C SER A 99 10.60 3.39 -27.29
N THR A 100 10.73 4.21 -28.33
CA THR A 100 10.24 5.59 -28.34
C THR A 100 8.76 5.67 -27.91
N GLN A 101 7.93 4.77 -28.42
CA GLN A 101 6.51 4.68 -28.05
C GLN A 101 6.32 4.37 -26.56
N LYS A 102 7.08 3.42 -25.99
CA LYS A 102 7.04 3.11 -24.56
C LYS A 102 7.46 4.31 -23.72
N ASN A 103 8.53 5.01 -24.12
CA ASN A 103 9.02 6.17 -23.39
C ASN A 103 8.00 7.32 -23.38
N ILE A 104 7.35 7.58 -24.53
CA ILE A 104 6.27 8.56 -24.65
C ILE A 104 5.08 8.15 -23.76
N SER A 105 4.66 6.88 -23.80
CA SER A 105 3.60 6.35 -22.96
C SER A 105 3.90 6.52 -21.46
N VAL A 106 5.11 6.16 -21.02
CA VAL A 106 5.54 6.32 -19.62
C VAL A 106 5.55 7.79 -19.22
N LEU A 107 6.00 8.70 -20.10
CA LEU A 107 5.99 10.14 -19.83
C LEU A 107 4.56 10.67 -19.68
N ILE A 108 3.65 10.30 -20.59
CA ILE A 108 2.23 10.71 -20.51
C ILE A 108 1.61 10.23 -19.20
N LEU A 109 1.81 8.96 -18.85
CA LEU A 109 1.30 8.40 -17.60
C LEU A 109 1.88 9.09 -16.38
N LEU A 110 3.18 9.41 -16.39
CA LEU A 110 3.80 10.14 -15.28
C LEU A 110 3.22 11.55 -15.14
N LEU A 111 3.03 12.27 -16.24
CA LEU A 111 2.42 13.61 -16.22
C LEU A 111 0.97 13.56 -15.75
N ALA A 112 0.19 12.56 -16.21
CA ALA A 112 -1.17 12.33 -15.74
C ALA A 112 -1.21 12.02 -14.24
N ALA A 113 -0.37 11.09 -13.78
CA ALA A 113 -0.23 10.72 -12.38
C ALA A 113 0.11 11.91 -11.49
N VAL A 114 1.08 12.74 -11.92
CA VAL A 114 1.49 13.94 -11.18
C VAL A 114 0.38 14.99 -11.19
N GLY A 115 -0.27 15.24 -12.33
CA GLY A 115 -1.40 16.16 -12.42
C GLY A 115 -2.55 15.75 -11.52
N LEU A 116 -2.89 14.46 -11.51
CA LEU A 116 -3.89 13.86 -10.65
C LEU A 116 -3.50 13.97 -9.17
N ALA A 117 -2.27 13.60 -8.83
CA ALA A 117 -1.75 13.67 -7.47
C ALA A 117 -1.79 15.11 -6.91
N VAL A 118 -1.46 16.10 -7.73
CA VAL A 118 -1.55 17.52 -7.36
C VAL A 118 -3.01 17.95 -7.17
N LEU A 119 -3.90 17.58 -8.11
CA LEU A 119 -5.34 17.86 -8.00
C LEU A 119 -5.93 17.32 -6.69
N LEU A 120 -5.62 16.06 -6.37
CA LEU A 120 -6.10 15.39 -5.16
C LEU A 120 -5.43 15.93 -3.89
N GLY A 121 -4.15 16.27 -3.94
CA GLY A 121 -3.43 16.89 -2.82
C GLY A 121 -3.95 18.28 -2.46
N PHE A 122 -4.44 19.05 -3.43
CA PHE A 122 -5.11 20.33 -3.20
C PHE A 122 -6.56 20.19 -2.74
N ASN A 123 -7.10 18.97 -2.68
CA ASN A 123 -8.46 18.77 -2.25
C ASN A 123 -8.60 19.06 -0.74
N THR A 124 -9.10 20.26 -0.44
CA THR A 124 -9.34 20.73 0.94
C THR A 124 -10.70 20.33 1.48
N ASN A 125 -11.50 19.52 0.76
CA ASN A 125 -12.84 19.19 1.20
C ASN A 125 -12.84 18.51 2.57
N THR A 126 -13.79 18.96 3.40
CA THR A 126 -13.98 18.59 4.80
C THR A 126 -15.06 17.52 4.98
N LEU A 127 -15.47 16.84 3.90
CA LEU A 127 -16.54 15.83 3.88
C LEU A 127 -16.35 14.69 4.92
N SER A 128 -15.15 14.49 5.43
CA SER A 128 -14.80 13.48 6.44
C SER A 128 -14.15 14.13 7.67
N THR A 129 -14.89 14.96 8.40
CA THR A 129 -14.39 15.56 9.66
C THR A 129 -14.07 14.49 10.71
N TYR A 130 -14.84 13.39 10.72
CA TYR A 130 -14.69 12.31 11.70
C TYR A 130 -13.47 11.43 11.44
N ASP A 131 -13.30 10.83 10.25
CA ASP A 131 -12.14 9.96 10.00
C ASP A 131 -10.84 10.77 9.88
N SER A 132 -10.89 12.06 9.52
CA SER A 132 -9.68 12.92 9.50
C SER A 132 -9.03 13.05 10.88
N ASN A 133 -9.81 13.05 11.96
CA ASN A 133 -9.25 13.07 13.32
C ASN A 133 -8.45 11.79 13.62
N ASN A 134 -8.86 10.64 13.08
CA ASN A 134 -8.11 9.40 13.23
C ASN A 134 -6.79 9.43 12.45
N TYR A 135 -6.82 9.85 11.18
CA TYR A 135 -5.62 9.78 10.32
C TYR A 135 -4.64 10.96 10.48
N ILE A 136 -5.10 12.11 11.00
CA ILE A 136 -4.29 13.32 11.18
C ILE A 136 -4.13 13.67 12.66
N GLY A 137 -5.21 13.60 13.44
CA GLY A 137 -5.20 13.94 14.86
C GLY A 137 -4.46 12.93 15.73
N LEU A 138 -4.70 11.62 15.55
CA LEU A 138 -4.02 10.57 16.35
C LEU A 138 -2.49 10.60 16.20
N PRO A 139 -1.90 10.76 15.00
CA PRO A 139 -0.44 10.88 14.89
C PRO A 139 0.11 12.10 15.63
N VAL A 140 -0.59 13.24 15.56
CA VAL A 140 -0.21 14.46 16.30
C VAL A 140 -0.25 14.20 17.80
N ALA A 141 -1.36 13.64 18.29
CA ALA A 141 -1.54 13.36 19.71
C ALA A 141 -0.55 12.30 20.22
N SER A 142 -0.22 11.30 19.42
CA SER A 142 0.79 10.27 19.72
C SER A 142 2.17 10.88 19.91
N VAL A 143 2.56 11.88 19.10
CA VAL A 143 3.83 12.60 19.26
C VAL A 143 3.86 13.41 20.55
N TYR A 144 2.81 14.18 20.84
CA TYR A 144 2.79 15.01 22.05
C TYR A 144 2.67 14.21 23.35
N SER A 145 1.91 13.12 23.34
CA SER A 145 1.75 12.23 24.50
C SER A 145 2.85 11.16 24.62
N ASN A 146 3.67 10.99 23.58
CA ASN A 146 4.63 9.89 23.45
C ASN A 146 3.99 8.50 23.64
N THR A 147 2.77 8.32 23.14
CA THR A 147 2.02 7.05 23.20
C THR A 147 1.69 6.54 21.81
N LEU A 148 1.25 5.28 21.72
CA LEU A 148 0.82 4.65 20.46
C LEU A 148 -0.73 4.64 20.40
N ASP A 149 -1.32 5.65 19.75
CA ASP A 149 -2.77 5.81 19.57
C ASP A 149 -3.60 5.71 20.87
N ARG A 150 -3.08 6.22 22.00
CA ARG A 150 -3.79 6.21 23.28
C ARG A 150 -4.54 7.49 23.59
N VAL A 151 -4.50 8.49 22.72
CA VAL A 151 -5.29 9.71 22.92
C VAL A 151 -6.57 9.58 22.12
N ALA A 152 -7.72 9.58 22.79
CA ALA A 152 -9.01 9.48 22.12
C ALA A 152 -9.19 10.67 21.15
N PRO A 153 -9.48 10.40 19.85
CA PRO A 153 -9.42 11.41 18.80
C PRO A 153 -10.51 12.47 18.88
N TYR A 154 -11.58 12.23 19.63
CA TYR A 154 -12.71 13.15 19.78
C TYR A 154 -12.72 13.92 21.10
N SER A 155 -12.36 13.27 22.20
CA SER A 155 -12.36 13.88 23.53
C SER A 155 -10.98 14.43 23.93
N GLY A 156 -9.91 14.01 23.25
CA GLY A 156 -8.53 14.32 23.64
C GLY A 156 -8.07 13.64 24.93
N THR A 157 -8.88 12.73 25.48
CA THR A 157 -8.57 12.03 26.74
C THR A 157 -7.51 10.97 26.52
N LEU A 158 -6.51 10.91 27.40
CA LEU A 158 -5.55 9.82 27.41
C LEU A 158 -6.19 8.55 27.96
N LEU A 159 -6.19 7.50 27.17
CA LEU A 159 -6.74 6.18 27.49
C LEU A 159 -5.68 5.31 28.18
N GLU A 160 -6.13 4.41 29.04
CA GLU A 160 -5.26 3.40 29.66
C GLU A 160 -4.70 2.42 28.64
N VAL A 161 -5.54 2.00 27.69
CA VAL A 161 -5.19 1.12 26.57
C VAL A 161 -5.70 1.72 25.26
N PRO A 162 -5.08 1.39 24.10
CA PRO A 162 -5.58 1.80 22.79
C PRO A 162 -7.03 1.36 22.58
N GLU A 163 -7.78 2.09 21.76
CA GLU A 163 -9.14 1.72 21.41
C GLU A 163 -9.16 0.35 20.73
N GLN A 164 -9.88 -0.61 21.33
CA GLN A 164 -9.91 -2.01 20.87
C GLN A 164 -10.31 -2.13 19.41
N PHE A 165 -11.29 -1.33 18.96
CA PHE A 165 -11.70 -1.35 17.57
C PHE A 165 -10.53 -1.04 16.65
N TYR A 166 -9.63 -0.09 16.95
CA TYR A 166 -8.52 0.28 16.07
C TYR A 166 -7.18 -0.32 16.47
N ILE A 167 -7.16 -1.35 17.32
CA ILE A 167 -5.93 -1.86 17.91
C ILE A 167 -4.96 -2.44 16.87
N MET A 168 -5.50 -3.03 15.80
CA MET A 168 -4.72 -3.62 14.70
C MET A 168 -4.33 -2.62 13.61
N ASN A 169 -4.92 -1.43 13.60
CA ASN A 169 -4.50 -0.42 12.63
C ASN A 169 -3.21 0.23 13.14
N THR A 170 -2.12 0.12 12.39
CA THR A 170 -0.83 0.73 12.76
C THR A 170 -0.38 1.79 11.77
N ASP A 171 -1.05 1.97 10.63
CA ASP A 171 -0.62 2.91 9.58
C ASP A 171 -0.50 4.35 10.10
N THR A 172 -1.34 4.77 11.05
CA THR A 172 -1.27 6.08 11.71
C THR A 172 0.04 6.29 12.49
N LEU A 173 0.60 5.24 13.06
CA LEU A 173 1.88 5.29 13.79
C LEU A 173 3.05 5.60 12.86
N GLN A 174 2.98 5.19 11.59
CA GLN A 174 3.97 5.57 10.58
C GLN A 174 4.02 7.10 10.43
N SER A 175 2.86 7.75 10.34
CA SER A 175 2.78 9.21 10.25
C SER A 175 3.27 9.88 11.54
N ALA A 176 3.05 9.25 12.70
CA ALA A 176 3.56 9.75 13.97
C ALA A 176 5.09 9.71 14.02
N ILE A 177 5.70 8.62 13.54
CA ILE A 177 7.17 8.49 13.41
C ILE A 177 7.72 9.55 12.46
N VAL A 178 7.09 9.72 11.29
CA VAL A 178 7.51 10.74 10.31
C VAL A 178 7.43 12.14 10.91
N TYR A 179 6.35 12.45 11.64
CA TYR A 179 6.22 13.73 12.33
C TYR A 179 7.30 13.90 13.41
N GLN A 180 7.55 12.88 14.23
CA GLN A 180 8.55 12.93 15.29
C GLN A 180 9.98 13.13 14.76
N VAL A 181 10.33 12.51 13.63
CA VAL A 181 11.69 12.51 13.09
C VAL A 181 11.96 13.69 12.17
N LEU A 182 11.00 14.02 11.29
CA LEU A 182 11.18 15.04 10.25
C LEU A 182 10.50 16.37 10.57
N ASN A 183 9.74 16.44 11.67
CA ASN A 183 8.93 17.60 12.04
C ASN A 183 7.95 18.04 10.93
N ILE A 184 7.46 17.07 10.15
CA ILE A 184 6.46 17.29 9.09
C ILE A 184 5.08 16.98 9.67
N HIS A 185 4.24 18.00 9.79
CA HIS A 185 2.91 17.84 10.39
C HIS A 185 2.09 16.78 9.63
N PRO A 186 1.38 15.86 10.31
CA PRO A 186 0.59 14.78 9.69
C PRO A 186 -0.43 15.26 8.65
N LEU A 187 -0.95 16.49 8.80
CA LEU A 187 -1.80 17.11 7.77
C LEU A 187 -1.08 17.25 6.42
N MET A 188 0.17 17.75 6.42
CA MET A 188 0.99 17.87 5.22
C MET A 188 1.51 16.52 4.75
N GLU A 189 1.83 15.63 5.68
CA GLU A 189 2.28 14.28 5.34
C GLU A 189 1.16 13.50 4.64
N ARG A 190 0.00 13.30 5.28
CA ARG A 190 -1.12 12.52 4.76
C ARG A 190 -1.74 13.14 3.52
N LYS A 191 -2.25 14.38 3.62
CA LYS A 191 -3.05 14.96 2.53
C LYS A 191 -2.22 15.29 1.30
N TRP A 192 -0.93 15.57 1.45
CA TRP A 192 -0.06 15.94 0.34
C TRP A 192 0.90 14.82 -0.02
N SER A 193 1.86 14.52 0.86
CA SER A 193 3.02 13.69 0.55
C SER A 193 2.63 12.23 0.29
N PHE A 194 1.83 11.67 1.20
CA PHE A 194 1.35 10.30 1.14
C PHE A 194 0.31 10.13 0.04
N THR A 195 -0.62 11.07 -0.13
CA THR A 195 -1.55 11.10 -1.28
C THR A 195 -0.79 11.00 -2.61
N ILE A 196 0.26 11.81 -2.81
CA ILE A 196 1.05 11.77 -4.05
C ILE A 196 1.70 10.38 -4.24
N ALA A 197 2.32 9.84 -3.20
CA ALA A 197 2.94 8.52 -3.26
C ALA A 197 1.92 7.42 -3.57
N MET A 198 0.73 7.49 -2.96
CA MET A 198 -0.33 6.50 -3.13
C MET A 198 -0.99 6.57 -4.50
N VAL A 199 -1.20 7.77 -5.07
CA VAL A 199 -1.72 7.94 -6.43
C VAL A 199 -0.72 7.34 -7.42
N ILE A 200 0.56 7.70 -7.32
CA ILE A 200 1.60 7.13 -8.21
C ILE A 200 1.67 5.61 -8.08
N LEU A 201 1.56 5.06 -6.86
CA LEU A 201 1.55 3.62 -6.63
C LEU A 201 0.30 2.94 -7.21
N PHE A 202 -0.85 3.62 -7.17
CA PHE A 202 -2.09 3.17 -7.78
C PHE A 202 -1.98 3.13 -9.31
N GLU A 203 -1.43 4.17 -9.93
CA GLU A 203 -1.14 4.21 -11.36
C GLU A 203 -0.22 3.07 -11.80
N MET A 204 0.80 2.77 -10.99
CA MET A 204 1.65 1.60 -11.20
C MET A 204 0.84 0.30 -11.19
N GLY A 205 -0.15 0.17 -10.29
CA GLY A 205 -1.07 -0.96 -10.21
C GLY A 205 -1.97 -1.08 -11.44
N LEU A 206 -2.63 0.01 -11.84
CA LEU A 206 -3.43 0.07 -13.06
C LEU A 206 -2.61 -0.30 -14.30
N TYR A 207 -1.38 0.21 -14.40
CA TYR A 207 -0.47 -0.14 -15.48
C TYR A 207 -0.10 -1.63 -15.49
N GLN A 208 0.02 -2.29 -14.33
CA GLN A 208 0.21 -3.75 -14.29
C GLN A 208 -1.03 -4.51 -14.78
N CYS A 209 -2.23 -4.07 -14.42
CA CYS A 209 -3.47 -4.63 -14.97
C CYS A 209 -3.51 -4.45 -16.49
N ALA A 210 -3.19 -3.25 -16.99
CA ALA A 210 -3.10 -2.95 -18.41
C ALA A 210 -2.09 -3.85 -19.13
N ASN A 211 -0.92 -4.10 -18.54
CA ASN A 211 0.06 -5.06 -19.07
C ASN A 211 -0.48 -6.49 -19.17
N GLY A 212 -1.35 -6.90 -18.23
CA GLY A 212 -2.03 -8.21 -18.25
C GLY A 212 -3.08 -8.34 -19.37
N PHE A 213 -3.72 -7.23 -19.74
CA PHE A 213 -4.71 -7.18 -20.84
C PHE A 213 -4.08 -6.98 -22.21
N PHE A 214 -3.19 -5.99 -22.37
CA PHE A 214 -2.69 -5.47 -23.65
C PHE A 214 -1.19 -5.73 -23.82
N LYS A 215 -0.81 -7.01 -23.98
CA LYS A 215 0.61 -7.38 -24.16
C LYS A 215 1.23 -6.66 -25.37
N LYS A 216 2.38 -6.01 -25.16
CA LYS A 216 3.19 -5.28 -26.17
C LYS A 216 2.47 -4.12 -26.89
N LYS A 217 1.38 -3.62 -26.34
CA LYS A 217 0.51 -2.59 -26.91
C LYS A 217 0.52 -1.33 -26.05
N GLU A 218 1.58 -0.53 -26.13
CA GLU A 218 1.82 0.57 -25.18
C GLU A 218 0.77 1.69 -25.25
N ALA A 219 0.26 1.99 -26.45
CA ALA A 219 -0.80 2.98 -26.62
C ALA A 219 -2.10 2.53 -25.93
N GLU A 220 -2.53 1.29 -26.15
CA GLU A 220 -3.74 0.76 -25.53
C GLU A 220 -3.63 0.66 -24.01
N LYS A 221 -2.44 0.34 -23.47
CA LYS A 221 -2.22 0.41 -22.02
C LYS A 221 -2.36 1.83 -21.48
N THR A 222 -1.79 2.80 -22.21
CA THR A 222 -1.85 4.22 -21.82
C THR A 222 -3.29 4.70 -21.80
N VAL A 223 -4.05 4.39 -22.86
CA VAL A 223 -5.48 4.71 -22.97
C VAL A 223 -6.28 4.03 -21.87
N PHE A 224 -6.00 2.76 -21.57
CA PHE A 224 -6.68 2.04 -20.48
C PHE A 224 -6.52 2.73 -19.13
N VAL A 225 -5.30 3.14 -18.77
CA VAL A 225 -5.03 3.81 -17.49
C VAL A 225 -5.74 5.16 -17.45
N ILE A 226 -5.59 6.00 -18.48
CA ILE A 226 -6.26 7.30 -18.55
C ILE A 226 -7.78 7.16 -18.46
N LEU A 227 -8.38 6.20 -19.17
CA LEU A 227 -9.81 5.96 -19.10
C LEU A 227 -10.25 5.46 -17.73
N ALA A 228 -9.44 4.63 -17.06
CA ALA A 228 -9.72 4.20 -15.70
C ALA A 228 -9.74 5.39 -14.73
N ASP A 229 -8.80 6.33 -14.86
CA ASP A 229 -8.76 7.55 -14.04
C ASP A 229 -9.96 8.44 -14.30
N LEU A 230 -10.33 8.65 -15.57
CA LEU A 230 -11.51 9.43 -15.93
C LEU A 230 -12.79 8.79 -15.36
N VAL A 231 -12.93 7.47 -15.45
CA VAL A 231 -14.06 6.75 -14.83
C VAL A 231 -14.06 6.97 -13.32
N LEU A 232 -12.91 6.91 -12.64
CA LEU A 232 -12.83 7.13 -11.19
C LEU A 232 -13.14 8.56 -10.79
N LEU A 233 -12.71 9.55 -11.57
CA LEU A 233 -13.00 10.96 -11.30
C LEU A 233 -14.48 11.32 -11.56
N PHE A 234 -15.11 10.73 -12.57
CA PHE A 234 -16.44 11.13 -13.04
C PHE A 234 -17.59 10.19 -12.63
N SER A 235 -17.32 8.99 -12.11
CA SER A 235 -18.37 8.06 -11.65
C SER A 235 -18.85 8.37 -10.23
N TYR A 236 -19.17 9.63 -9.93
CA TYR A 236 -19.48 10.07 -8.57
C TYR A 236 -20.60 9.22 -7.95
N SER A 237 -20.24 8.47 -6.91
CA SER A 237 -21.16 7.66 -6.12
C SER A 237 -20.80 7.84 -4.65
N LEU A 238 -21.79 8.23 -3.84
CA LEU A 238 -21.63 8.36 -2.39
C LEU A 238 -21.29 6.99 -1.79
N GLY A 239 -20.18 6.91 -1.06
CA GLY A 239 -19.62 5.67 -0.52
C GLY A 239 -18.91 4.80 -1.57
N GLY A 240 -18.77 5.27 -2.81
CA GLY A 240 -18.11 4.56 -3.91
C GLY A 240 -16.59 4.75 -3.95
N VAL A 241 -15.90 3.90 -4.71
CA VAL A 241 -14.44 3.95 -4.91
C VAL A 241 -14.00 5.30 -5.50
N SER A 242 -14.82 5.90 -6.38
CA SER A 242 -14.59 7.25 -6.93
C SER A 242 -14.49 8.32 -5.84
N GLN A 243 -15.40 8.31 -4.86
CA GLN A 243 -15.36 9.25 -3.74
C GLN A 243 -14.15 9.00 -2.83
N TYR A 244 -13.84 7.73 -2.52
CA TYR A 244 -12.68 7.38 -1.69
C TYR A 244 -11.38 7.84 -2.34
N PHE A 245 -11.23 7.59 -3.64
CA PHE A 245 -10.05 7.99 -4.40
C PHE A 245 -9.93 9.51 -4.54
N ALA A 246 -11.04 10.23 -4.76
CA ALA A 246 -11.00 11.67 -5.00
C ALA A 246 -10.86 12.55 -3.74
N TYR A 247 -11.38 12.10 -2.59
CA TYR A 247 -11.47 12.94 -1.38
C TYR A 247 -10.78 12.36 -0.15
N ARG A 248 -10.48 11.05 -0.14
CA ARG A 248 -10.02 10.31 1.04
C ARG A 248 -8.80 9.45 0.74
N THR A 249 -8.03 9.80 -0.29
CA THR A 249 -6.94 9.00 -0.86
C THR A 249 -5.91 8.55 0.17
N TYR A 250 -5.65 9.36 1.20
CA TYR A 250 -4.66 9.09 2.24
C TYR A 250 -5.17 8.19 3.38
N GLU A 251 -6.47 7.90 3.43
CA GLU A 251 -7.08 7.12 4.48
C GLU A 251 -6.93 5.63 4.22
N GLY A 252 -6.66 4.85 5.27
CA GLY A 252 -6.45 3.41 5.16
C GLY A 252 -7.63 2.66 4.52
N LYS A 253 -8.87 3.00 4.87
CA LYS A 253 -10.08 2.43 4.23
C LYS A 253 -10.11 2.65 2.72
N ALA A 254 -9.73 3.85 2.27
CA ALA A 254 -9.66 4.18 0.85
C ALA A 254 -8.55 3.38 0.15
N ILE A 255 -7.36 3.30 0.75
CA ILE A 255 -6.22 2.53 0.23
C ILE A 255 -6.60 1.06 0.01
N ILE A 256 -7.38 0.46 0.94
CA ILE A 256 -7.90 -0.89 0.73
C ILE A 256 -8.84 -0.95 -0.49
N ALA A 257 -9.74 0.03 -0.64
CA ALA A 257 -10.73 0.05 -1.70
C ALA A 257 -10.16 0.29 -3.11
N TYR A 258 -9.29 1.29 -3.31
CA TYR A 258 -8.77 1.57 -4.65
C TYR A 258 -7.46 0.81 -4.95
N LEU A 259 -6.49 0.82 -4.03
CA LEU A 259 -5.17 0.24 -4.29
C LEU A 259 -5.15 -1.27 -4.10
N TYR A 260 -5.51 -1.77 -2.90
CA TYR A 260 -5.44 -3.22 -2.63
C TYR A 260 -6.32 -4.01 -3.58
N MET A 261 -7.55 -3.56 -3.83
CA MET A 261 -8.42 -4.24 -4.78
C MET A 261 -7.79 -4.31 -6.18
N THR A 262 -7.22 -3.20 -6.67
CA THR A 262 -6.58 -3.16 -7.98
C THR A 262 -5.36 -4.08 -8.08
N VAL A 263 -4.49 -4.09 -7.06
CA VAL A 263 -3.29 -4.94 -7.08
C VAL A 263 -3.65 -6.42 -6.89
N ILE A 264 -4.62 -6.76 -6.04
CA ILE A 264 -5.14 -8.12 -5.90
C ILE A 264 -5.71 -8.59 -7.24
N PHE A 265 -6.51 -7.76 -7.91
CA PHE A 265 -7.00 -8.06 -9.24
C PHE A 265 -5.86 -8.29 -10.24
N GLY A 266 -4.84 -7.43 -10.24
CA GLY A 266 -3.66 -7.57 -11.10
C GLY A 266 -2.88 -8.87 -10.86
N PHE A 267 -2.68 -9.27 -9.60
CA PHE A 267 -2.03 -10.55 -9.26
C PHE A 267 -2.90 -11.75 -9.68
N CYS A 268 -4.21 -11.70 -9.41
CA CYS A 268 -5.14 -12.73 -9.86
C CYS A 268 -5.14 -12.85 -11.39
N LEU A 269 -5.17 -11.73 -12.12
CA LEU A 269 -5.09 -11.69 -13.58
C LEU A 269 -3.79 -12.33 -14.09
N ALA A 270 -2.65 -12.08 -13.44
CA ALA A 270 -1.39 -12.74 -13.78
C ALA A 270 -1.47 -14.27 -13.60
N ILE A 271 -2.07 -14.74 -12.50
CA ILE A 271 -2.30 -16.17 -12.25
C ILE A 271 -3.19 -16.77 -13.34
N TYR A 272 -4.30 -16.10 -13.67
CA TYR A 272 -5.21 -16.50 -14.75
C TYR A 272 -4.53 -16.57 -16.11
N ARG A 273 -3.57 -15.68 -16.37
CA ARG A 273 -2.72 -15.68 -17.57
C ARG A 273 -1.59 -16.71 -17.54
N LYS A 274 -1.63 -17.67 -16.60
CA LYS A 274 -0.67 -18.77 -16.46
C LYS A 274 0.76 -18.29 -16.22
N GLU A 275 0.91 -17.17 -15.50
CA GLU A 275 2.21 -16.73 -15.02
C GLU A 275 2.86 -17.84 -14.18
N THR A 276 4.03 -18.30 -14.62
CA THR A 276 4.72 -19.46 -14.01
C THR A 276 5.50 -19.09 -12.77
N SER A 277 5.90 -17.83 -12.67
CA SER A 277 6.64 -17.27 -11.55
C SER A 277 5.79 -17.15 -10.28
N LEU A 278 6.44 -17.08 -9.13
CA LEU A 278 5.76 -17.03 -7.83
C LEU A 278 5.37 -15.61 -7.40
N TRP A 279 5.74 -14.58 -8.16
CA TRP A 279 5.50 -13.19 -7.74
C TRP A 279 4.02 -12.84 -7.55
N PRO A 280 3.05 -13.34 -8.34
CA PRO A 280 1.65 -13.02 -8.07
C PRO A 280 1.17 -13.62 -6.75
N TRP A 281 1.58 -14.86 -6.45
CA TRP A 281 1.27 -15.53 -5.20
C TRP A 281 1.92 -14.84 -4.00
N CYS A 282 3.16 -14.38 -4.14
CA CYS A 282 3.84 -13.59 -3.12
C CYS A 282 3.14 -12.25 -2.87
N GLY A 283 2.75 -11.55 -3.94
CA GLY A 283 1.99 -10.30 -3.84
C GLY A 283 0.67 -10.47 -3.09
N LEU A 284 -0.09 -11.53 -3.39
CA LEU A 284 -1.34 -11.82 -2.69
C LEU A 284 -1.12 -12.19 -1.22
N PHE A 285 -0.07 -12.98 -0.92
CA PHE A 285 0.31 -13.27 0.47
C PHE A 285 0.62 -11.99 1.25
N LEU A 286 1.40 -11.08 0.63
CA LEU A 286 1.72 -9.79 1.24
C LEU A 286 0.47 -8.92 1.43
N CYS A 287 -0.48 -8.92 0.49
CA CYS A 287 -1.77 -8.25 0.65
C CYS A 287 -2.51 -8.74 1.90
N GLY A 288 -2.56 -10.06 2.11
CA GLY A 288 -3.19 -10.68 3.28
C GLY A 288 -2.51 -10.31 4.61
N THR A 289 -1.19 -10.15 4.60
CA THR A 289 -0.42 -9.78 5.82
C THR A 289 -0.46 -8.29 6.14
N GLY A 290 -0.23 -7.40 5.17
CA GLY A 290 -0.03 -5.97 5.41
C GLY A 290 -1.30 -5.12 5.32
N GLY A 291 -2.39 -5.65 4.76
CA GLY A 291 -3.65 -4.90 4.63
C GLY A 291 -4.26 -4.49 5.97
N ILE A 292 -4.06 -5.29 7.01
CA ILE A 292 -4.63 -5.03 8.34
C ILE A 292 -4.13 -3.73 8.96
N ALA A 293 -2.90 -3.33 8.65
CA ALA A 293 -2.29 -2.10 9.18
C ALA A 293 -3.12 -0.84 8.89
N PHE A 294 -3.92 -0.84 7.83
CA PHE A 294 -4.68 0.32 7.36
C PHE A 294 -6.12 0.38 7.86
N SER A 295 -6.77 -0.76 8.01
CA SER A 295 -8.19 -0.84 8.34
C SER A 295 -8.61 -2.26 8.69
N ASN A 296 -9.42 -2.40 9.74
CA ASN A 296 -10.14 -3.63 10.05
C ASN A 296 -10.98 -4.18 8.90
N SER A 297 -11.45 -3.34 7.98
CA SER A 297 -12.19 -3.82 6.80
C SER A 297 -11.33 -4.77 5.96
N ALA A 298 -10.00 -4.67 6.04
CA ALA A 298 -9.08 -5.59 5.38
C ALA A 298 -9.19 -7.02 5.92
N LEU A 299 -9.61 -7.24 7.18
CA LEU A 299 -9.84 -8.57 7.75
C LEU A 299 -10.80 -9.40 6.90
N PHE A 300 -11.80 -8.75 6.30
CA PHE A 300 -12.82 -9.41 5.49
C PHE A 300 -12.59 -9.19 4.00
N ILE A 301 -12.36 -7.94 3.57
CA ILE A 301 -12.31 -7.59 2.14
C ILE A 301 -11.16 -8.29 1.43
N VAL A 302 -9.97 -8.32 2.03
CA VAL A 302 -8.78 -8.92 1.40
C VAL A 302 -8.96 -10.42 1.18
N PRO A 303 -9.26 -11.26 2.20
CA PRO A 303 -9.46 -12.69 1.97
C PRO A 303 -10.67 -12.99 1.10
N CYS A 304 -11.77 -12.24 1.20
CA CYS A 304 -12.92 -12.45 0.33
C CYS A 304 -12.58 -12.17 -1.13
N MET A 305 -11.86 -11.08 -1.42
CA MET A 305 -11.48 -10.77 -2.78
C MET A 305 -10.50 -11.78 -3.35
N ILE A 306 -9.47 -12.16 -2.59
CA ILE A 306 -8.51 -13.19 -3.02
C ILE A 306 -9.22 -14.53 -3.21
N GLY A 307 -10.02 -14.93 -2.22
CA GLY A 307 -10.75 -16.17 -2.15
C GLY A 307 -11.74 -16.30 -3.31
N ALA A 308 -12.71 -15.40 -3.39
CA ALA A 308 -13.74 -15.41 -4.44
C ALA A 308 -13.15 -15.28 -5.85
N THR A 309 -12.09 -14.47 -6.01
CA THR A 309 -11.47 -14.28 -7.33
C THR A 309 -10.69 -15.51 -7.74
N LEU A 310 -9.98 -16.23 -6.86
CA LEU A 310 -9.17 -17.40 -7.24
C LEU A 310 -9.90 -18.73 -7.13
N PHE A 311 -11.00 -18.81 -6.37
CA PHE A 311 -11.70 -20.05 -6.11
C PHE A 311 -12.12 -20.80 -7.39
N PRO A 312 -12.70 -20.15 -8.43
CA PRO A 312 -13.03 -20.85 -9.68
C PRO A 312 -11.80 -21.45 -10.37
N TYR A 313 -10.68 -20.72 -10.38
CA TYR A 313 -9.42 -21.19 -10.96
C TYR A 313 -8.86 -22.41 -10.23
N VAL A 314 -8.85 -22.36 -8.89
CA VAL A 314 -8.33 -23.45 -8.06
C VAL A 314 -9.24 -24.68 -8.14
N LEU A 315 -10.56 -24.50 -8.24
CA LEU A 315 -11.50 -25.59 -8.44
C LEU A 315 -11.29 -26.27 -9.80
N CYS A 316 -11.29 -25.49 -10.88
CA CYS A 316 -11.18 -26.03 -12.24
C CYS A 316 -9.80 -26.61 -12.56
N ASP A 317 -8.72 -25.89 -12.23
CA ASP A 317 -7.37 -26.33 -12.59
C ASP A 317 -6.67 -27.08 -11.45
N GLY A 318 -6.87 -26.66 -10.21
CA GLY A 318 -6.28 -27.33 -9.05
C GLY A 318 -6.91 -28.69 -8.77
N ILE A 319 -8.24 -28.73 -8.60
CA ILE A 319 -8.94 -29.94 -8.17
C ILE A 319 -9.27 -30.85 -9.36
N LEU A 320 -9.98 -30.35 -10.38
CA LEU A 320 -10.41 -31.21 -11.49
C LEU A 320 -9.24 -31.71 -12.36
N LYS A 321 -8.21 -30.88 -12.58
CA LYS A 321 -6.99 -31.29 -13.32
C LYS A 321 -5.86 -31.81 -12.42
N ARG A 322 -6.15 -32.09 -11.13
CA ARG A 322 -5.21 -32.65 -10.13
C ARG A 322 -3.90 -31.84 -9.96
N GLN A 323 -3.94 -30.52 -10.17
CA GLN A 323 -2.82 -29.62 -9.92
C GLN A 323 -2.77 -29.15 -8.46
N TRP A 324 -2.50 -30.08 -7.53
CA TRP A 324 -2.50 -29.84 -6.08
C TRP A 324 -1.61 -28.69 -5.60
N HIS A 325 -0.58 -28.34 -6.37
CA HIS A 325 0.29 -27.21 -6.04
C HIS A 325 -0.46 -25.86 -6.05
N LEU A 326 -1.50 -25.71 -6.88
CA LEU A 326 -2.34 -24.50 -6.91
C LEU A 326 -3.19 -24.40 -5.64
N LEU A 327 -3.77 -25.51 -5.19
CA LEU A 327 -4.53 -25.57 -3.94
C LEU A 327 -3.64 -25.24 -2.74
N LYS A 328 -2.42 -25.80 -2.68
CA LYS A 328 -1.45 -25.47 -1.63
C LYS A 328 -1.15 -23.97 -1.58
N ARG A 329 -0.89 -23.35 -2.74
CA ARG A 329 -0.62 -21.90 -2.81
C ARG A 329 -1.82 -21.06 -2.42
N TYR A 330 -3.02 -21.46 -2.83
CA TYR A 330 -4.27 -20.79 -2.45
C TYR A 330 -4.48 -20.78 -0.93
N ILE A 331 -4.29 -21.94 -0.28
CA ILE A 331 -4.37 -22.03 1.18
C ILE A 331 -3.32 -21.12 1.83
N ILE A 332 -2.05 -21.19 1.39
CA ILE A 332 -0.96 -20.37 1.95
C ILE A 332 -1.26 -18.88 1.90
N VAL A 333 -1.84 -18.39 0.80
CA VAL A 333 -2.17 -16.97 0.64
C VAL A 333 -3.30 -16.51 1.58
N LEU A 334 -4.22 -17.40 1.95
CA LEU A 334 -5.33 -17.08 2.87
C LEU A 334 -4.96 -17.23 4.35
N LEU A 335 -3.87 -17.95 4.68
CA LEU A 335 -3.43 -18.16 6.06
C LEU A 335 -3.21 -16.85 6.84
N PRO A 336 -2.56 -15.81 6.30
CA PRO A 336 -2.40 -14.55 7.02
C PRO A 336 -3.73 -13.90 7.41
N SER A 337 -4.69 -13.84 6.50
CA SER A 337 -5.99 -13.24 6.80
C SER A 337 -6.75 -14.04 7.86
N ALA A 338 -6.70 -15.38 7.78
CA ALA A 338 -7.30 -16.24 8.80
C ALA A 338 -6.63 -16.04 10.17
N PHE A 339 -5.31 -15.91 10.21
CA PHE A 339 -4.56 -15.59 11.43
C PHE A 339 -5.01 -14.26 12.03
N TRP A 340 -5.10 -13.19 11.23
CA TRP A 340 -5.55 -11.88 11.70
C TRP A 340 -6.98 -11.90 12.20
N MET A 341 -7.89 -12.60 11.51
CA MET A 341 -9.27 -12.77 11.97
C MET A 341 -9.33 -13.48 13.33
N LEU A 342 -8.59 -14.58 13.50
CA LEU A 342 -8.53 -15.29 14.78
C LEU A 342 -7.96 -14.40 15.89
N LEU A 343 -6.87 -13.68 15.60
CA LEU A 343 -6.27 -12.75 16.55
C LEU A 343 -7.25 -11.62 16.95
N SER A 344 -8.09 -11.16 16.01
CA SER A 344 -9.06 -10.09 16.27
C SER A 344 -10.19 -10.49 17.21
N HIS A 345 -10.37 -11.79 17.45
CA HIS A 345 -11.28 -12.30 18.47
C HIS A 345 -10.63 -12.47 19.84
N LEU A 346 -9.29 -12.42 19.92
CA LEU A 346 -8.52 -12.64 21.15
C LEU A 346 -8.05 -11.35 21.81
N VAL A 347 -8.07 -10.25 21.07
CA VAL A 347 -7.59 -8.91 21.43
C VAL A 347 -8.77 -7.96 21.43
#